data_AF-A0A414BRT7-F1
#
_entry.id   AF-A0A414BRT7-F1
#
_cell.length_a   1.000
_cell.length_b   1.000
_cell.length_c   1.000
_cell.angle_alpha   90.00
_cell.angle_beta   90.00
_cell.angle_gamma   90.00
#
_symmetry.space_group_name_H-M   'P 1'
#
loop_
_entity.id
_entity.type
_entity.pdbx_description
1 polymer ?
#
loop_
_entity_poly.entity_id
_entity_poly.type
_entity_poly.pdbx_seq_one_letter_code
_entity_poly.pdbx_strand_id
1 'polypeptide(L)'
;MNDYRPLTSEEIEVLKSNDCWAEDWTSVNVSEDFKPNYMHRVMLYGEVNIGSFNKNVEVSQGFVKHSGINNATLRNVTIGDDCLIENVGNFINNYTIGDDCYISNISTMETTEGATFGEGNLVSVLNEVGEGNVILFSDLNSQLAAFMVKHFSDKELKENIRQLIKTDIENKAPERGQIGSNVKIVNTKEITNCVINDLCEVNGASRLSDCTLLGSVHGNVYIGTGVIIENSIIAEGSSVINSVKIQDCFVGEACQLSNGFTASASVFFANSYMSNGEACAAFCGPFTASHHKSSLLIGGMFSFYNAGSATNFSNHAYKMGPMHWGTLERGSKTASGAYLLMPATLGSFSVCFGKLMHHPNTRNLPFAYLIADGDKMFLIPGRNITTVGLYRDIKKWPKRDLRAPENRKSIVNFDWLSPFSVGEILKGKKILESLREVTGDNVSQYLYHEYIIPATSLHKGIKYYDIALRIYMGAVLKRVLKRDPAITPPSTQTGVGDWDDLSGLLLPVSEEERIVKDMREGNIETIQQLLERFEEINNNYREYQWAWTYSVICDYYGISEITLEDANRIHEDYIRARRSWIAEIKKDAEKEYAMGDVEEEVFRNFVNNLDKEVEYEN
;
A
#
# COMPACT_ATOMS: atom_id res chain seq x y z
N MET A 1 -23.92 -26.82 -0.93
CA MET A 1 -23.22 -28.08 -0.58
C MET A 1 -23.69 -29.11 -1.58
N ASN A 2 -22.78 -29.66 -2.37
CA ASN A 2 -23.10 -30.77 -3.24
C ASN A 2 -23.38 -31.98 -2.35
N ASP A 3 -24.53 -32.63 -2.55
CA ASP A 3 -24.80 -33.92 -1.93
C ASP A 3 -23.89 -34.95 -2.61
N TYR A 4 -22.93 -35.48 -1.85
CA TYR A 4 -22.06 -36.55 -2.29
C TYR A 4 -22.68 -37.90 -1.92
N ARG A 5 -22.61 -38.85 -2.86
CA ARG A 5 -23.04 -40.24 -2.66
C ARG A 5 -21.87 -41.21 -2.85
N PRO A 6 -21.95 -42.42 -2.28
CA PRO A 6 -20.99 -43.47 -2.59
C PRO A 6 -20.99 -43.81 -4.09
N LEU A 7 -19.85 -44.30 -4.58
CA LEU A 7 -19.75 -44.88 -5.92
C LEU A 7 -20.64 -46.12 -6.06
N THR A 8 -21.23 -46.28 -7.25
CA THR A 8 -21.90 -47.52 -7.65
C THR A 8 -20.88 -48.58 -8.09
N SER A 9 -21.30 -49.85 -8.15
CA SER A 9 -20.43 -50.94 -8.59
C SER A 9 -20.00 -50.76 -10.05
N GLU A 10 -20.90 -50.26 -10.90
CA GLU A 10 -20.64 -49.96 -12.30
C GLU A 10 -19.60 -48.85 -12.46
N GLU A 11 -19.72 -47.76 -11.67
CA GLU A 11 -18.74 -46.67 -11.69
C GLU A 11 -17.35 -47.14 -11.26
N ILE A 12 -17.25 -48.01 -10.23
CA ILE A 12 -15.99 -48.58 -9.77
C ILE A 12 -15.31 -49.39 -10.88
N GLU A 13 -16.06 -50.22 -11.62
CA GLU A 13 -15.49 -51.02 -12.71
C GLU A 13 -14.99 -50.14 -13.87
N VAL A 14 -15.70 -49.06 -14.21
CA VAL A 14 -15.22 -48.08 -15.19
C VAL A 14 -13.91 -47.43 -14.72
N LEU A 15 -13.85 -47.00 -13.46
CA LEU A 15 -12.65 -46.38 -12.89
C LEU A 15 -11.45 -47.34 -12.93
N LYS A 16 -11.62 -48.62 -12.54
CA LYS A 16 -10.57 -49.64 -12.64
C LYS A 16 -10.11 -49.83 -14.09
N SER A 17 -11.04 -49.85 -15.05
CA SER A 17 -10.70 -49.98 -16.47
C SER A 17 -9.93 -48.78 -17.04
N ASN A 18 -10.06 -47.63 -16.39
CA ASN A 18 -9.33 -46.40 -16.69
C ASN A 18 -8.00 -46.29 -15.92
N ASP A 19 -7.50 -47.39 -15.36
CA ASP A 19 -6.29 -47.46 -14.53
C ASP A 19 -6.37 -46.62 -13.23
N CYS A 20 -7.57 -46.39 -12.70
CA CYS A 20 -7.73 -45.79 -11.38
C CYS A 20 -7.70 -46.84 -10.27
N TRP A 21 -7.21 -46.44 -9.10
CA TRP A 21 -7.10 -47.29 -7.91
C TRP A 21 -7.47 -46.49 -6.66
N ALA A 22 -8.15 -47.13 -5.72
CA ALA A 22 -8.42 -46.58 -4.40
C ALA A 22 -7.96 -47.53 -3.31
N GLU A 23 -7.40 -46.97 -2.22
CA GLU A 23 -7.09 -47.73 -1.00
C GLU A 23 -8.34 -48.37 -0.41
N ASP A 24 -9.45 -47.63 -0.43
CA ASP A 24 -10.78 -48.07 -0.06
C ASP A 24 -11.83 -47.32 -0.88
N TRP A 25 -12.54 -48.04 -1.76
CA TRP A 25 -13.60 -47.46 -2.60
C TRP A 25 -14.79 -46.96 -1.78
N THR A 26 -14.99 -47.42 -0.54
CA THR A 26 -16.08 -46.94 0.32
C THR A 26 -15.81 -45.56 0.92
N SER A 27 -14.55 -45.10 0.84
CA SER A 27 -14.12 -43.76 1.26
C SER A 27 -14.12 -42.75 0.10
N VAL A 28 -14.61 -43.14 -1.08
CA VAL A 28 -14.71 -42.27 -2.27
C VAL A 28 -16.18 -41.95 -2.53
N ASN A 29 -16.52 -40.67 -2.49
CA ASN A 29 -17.86 -40.17 -2.78
C ASN A 29 -17.86 -39.25 -4.00
N VAL A 30 -18.98 -39.23 -4.71
CA VAL A 30 -19.14 -38.49 -5.95
C VAL A 30 -20.47 -37.75 -5.99
N SER A 31 -20.52 -36.65 -6.75
CA SER A 31 -21.79 -35.97 -7.05
C SER A 31 -22.77 -36.88 -7.82
N GLU A 32 -24.06 -36.54 -7.81
CA GLU A 32 -25.08 -37.32 -8.54
C GLU A 32 -24.80 -37.43 -10.04
N ASP A 33 -24.35 -36.33 -10.66
CA ASP A 33 -24.05 -36.22 -12.11
C ASP A 33 -22.62 -36.64 -12.48
N PHE A 34 -21.92 -37.36 -11.59
CA PHE A 34 -20.55 -37.81 -11.81
C PHE A 34 -20.44 -38.74 -13.04
N LYS A 35 -19.35 -38.56 -13.79
CA LYS A 35 -19.06 -39.34 -15.01
C LYS A 35 -17.68 -39.99 -14.90
N PRO A 36 -17.58 -41.29 -14.57
CA PRO A 36 -16.29 -41.97 -14.35
C PRO A 36 -15.39 -42.01 -15.60
N ASN A 37 -15.96 -41.83 -16.80
CA ASN A 37 -15.23 -41.83 -18.07
C ASN A 37 -14.20 -40.70 -18.22
N TYR A 38 -14.25 -39.67 -17.36
CA TYR A 38 -13.32 -38.53 -17.40
C TYR A 38 -12.24 -38.59 -16.32
N MET A 39 -12.10 -39.75 -15.67
CA MET A 39 -11.00 -40.02 -14.74
C MET A 39 -10.11 -41.14 -15.28
N HIS A 40 -8.80 -40.87 -15.40
CA HIS A 40 -7.81 -41.85 -15.88
C HIS A 40 -6.51 -41.80 -15.09
N ARG A 41 -5.96 -42.97 -14.73
CA ARG A 41 -4.71 -43.10 -13.96
C ARG A 41 -4.71 -42.27 -12.69
N VAL A 42 -5.73 -42.46 -11.84
CA VAL A 42 -5.89 -41.72 -10.58
C VAL A 42 -5.73 -42.65 -9.39
N MET A 43 -4.86 -42.28 -8.46
CA MET A 43 -4.62 -43.00 -7.20
C MET A 43 -5.31 -42.26 -6.06
N LEU A 44 -6.22 -42.92 -5.35
CA LEU A 44 -7.09 -42.32 -4.33
C LEU A 44 -6.77 -42.90 -2.93
N TYR A 45 -6.51 -42.02 -1.96
CA TYR A 45 -6.17 -42.38 -0.59
C TYR A 45 -7.03 -41.61 0.43
N GLY A 46 -7.42 -42.28 1.51
CA GLY A 46 -8.28 -41.67 2.54
C GLY A 46 -9.63 -41.21 1.98
N GLU A 47 -10.16 -40.12 2.53
CA GLU A 47 -11.47 -39.60 2.12
C GLU A 47 -11.36 -38.74 0.85
N VAL A 48 -12.08 -39.11 -0.20
CA VAL A 48 -12.07 -38.35 -1.46
C VAL A 48 -13.48 -38.06 -1.94
N ASN A 49 -13.79 -36.78 -2.14
CA ASN A 49 -15.08 -36.31 -2.65
C ASN A 49 -14.88 -35.62 -4.01
N ILE A 50 -15.63 -36.03 -5.05
CA ILE A 50 -15.42 -35.57 -6.43
C ILE A 50 -16.73 -35.07 -7.06
N GLY A 51 -16.71 -33.84 -7.58
CA GLY A 51 -17.81 -33.22 -8.31
C GLY A 51 -18.06 -33.83 -9.70
N SER A 52 -18.87 -33.16 -10.49
CA SER A 52 -19.29 -33.58 -11.83
C SER A 52 -18.32 -33.11 -12.92
N PHE A 53 -18.38 -33.74 -14.10
CA PHE A 53 -17.58 -33.36 -15.26
C PHE A 53 -18.48 -33.10 -16.47
N ASN A 54 -18.94 -31.85 -16.61
CA ASN A 54 -19.95 -31.46 -17.59
C ASN A 54 -19.46 -30.44 -18.61
N LYS A 55 -18.42 -29.67 -18.29
CA LYS A 55 -17.91 -28.58 -19.13
C LYS A 55 -16.60 -28.90 -19.83
N ASN A 56 -16.29 -28.08 -20.84
CA ASN A 56 -14.94 -27.96 -21.36
C ASN A 56 -14.24 -26.75 -20.72
N VAL A 57 -12.99 -26.93 -20.32
CA VAL A 57 -12.10 -25.93 -19.73
C VAL A 57 -11.15 -25.41 -20.81
N GLU A 58 -11.04 -24.09 -20.95
CA GLU A 58 -10.08 -23.46 -21.87
C GLU A 58 -8.68 -23.46 -21.25
N VAL A 59 -7.75 -24.22 -21.85
CA VAL A 59 -6.37 -24.35 -21.35
C VAL A 59 -5.41 -23.38 -22.05
N SER A 60 -5.77 -22.95 -23.26
CA SER A 60 -5.12 -21.89 -24.04
C SER A 60 -6.15 -21.29 -24.98
N GLN A 61 -5.89 -20.11 -25.53
CA GLN A 61 -6.84 -19.40 -26.37
C GLN A 61 -7.35 -20.28 -27.53
N GLY A 62 -8.64 -20.61 -27.51
CA GLY A 62 -9.29 -21.47 -28.51
C GLY A 62 -8.97 -22.96 -28.40
N PHE A 63 -8.18 -23.38 -27.41
CA PHE A 63 -7.90 -24.78 -27.11
C PHE A 63 -8.58 -25.18 -25.80
N VAL A 64 -9.58 -26.04 -25.93
CA VAL A 64 -10.38 -26.53 -24.80
C VAL A 64 -10.17 -28.02 -24.58
N LYS A 65 -10.25 -28.43 -23.32
CA LYS A 65 -10.22 -29.83 -22.90
C LYS A 65 -11.42 -30.10 -22.00
N HIS A 66 -11.96 -31.31 -22.03
CA HIS A 66 -13.07 -31.67 -21.15
C HIS A 66 -12.60 -31.68 -19.69
N SER A 67 -13.46 -31.25 -18.75
CA SER A 67 -13.20 -31.39 -17.31
C SER A 67 -13.00 -32.87 -16.93
N GLY A 68 -12.21 -33.12 -15.89
CA GLY A 68 -11.78 -34.48 -15.53
C GLY A 68 -10.49 -34.51 -14.73
N ILE A 69 -10.15 -35.69 -14.23
CA ILE A 69 -8.93 -35.91 -13.42
C ILE A 69 -8.05 -36.95 -14.11
N ASN A 70 -6.85 -36.55 -14.53
CA ASN A 70 -5.99 -37.39 -15.36
C ASN A 70 -4.55 -37.43 -14.82
N ASN A 71 -4.03 -38.62 -14.52
CA ASN A 71 -2.66 -38.79 -14.01
C ASN A 71 -2.42 -37.98 -12.72
N ALA A 72 -3.02 -38.43 -11.63
CA ALA A 72 -2.95 -37.75 -10.33
C ALA A 72 -2.99 -38.72 -9.14
N THR A 73 -2.34 -38.30 -8.05
CA THR A 73 -2.46 -38.94 -6.73
C THR A 73 -3.17 -37.97 -5.80
N LEU A 74 -4.28 -38.42 -5.19
CA LEU A 74 -5.13 -37.59 -4.34
C LEU A 74 -5.29 -38.24 -2.97
N ARG A 75 -5.19 -37.43 -1.91
CA ARG A 75 -5.40 -37.88 -0.53
C ARG A 75 -6.19 -36.88 0.28
N ASN A 76 -7.27 -37.31 0.94
CA ASN A 76 -8.07 -36.45 1.82
C ASN A 76 -8.54 -35.14 1.14
N VAL A 77 -9.08 -35.25 -0.08
CA VAL A 77 -9.46 -34.10 -0.90
C VAL A 77 -10.96 -34.01 -1.15
N THR A 78 -11.45 -32.79 -1.28
CA THR A 78 -12.76 -32.51 -1.87
C THR A 78 -12.52 -31.67 -3.13
N ILE A 79 -13.06 -32.09 -4.27
CA ILE A 79 -12.94 -31.40 -5.56
C ILE A 79 -14.34 -31.06 -6.06
N GLY A 80 -14.57 -29.79 -6.34
CA GLY A 80 -15.82 -29.26 -6.87
C GLY A 80 -16.13 -29.69 -8.30
N ASP A 81 -17.20 -29.12 -8.85
CA ASP A 81 -17.67 -29.41 -10.19
C ASP A 81 -16.73 -28.86 -11.26
N ASP A 82 -16.70 -29.53 -12.41
CA ASP A 82 -16.09 -29.05 -13.65
C ASP A 82 -14.59 -28.72 -13.59
N CYS A 83 -13.87 -29.27 -12.62
CA CYS A 83 -12.43 -29.13 -12.53
C CYS A 83 -11.69 -29.94 -13.61
N LEU A 84 -10.63 -29.36 -14.17
CA LEU A 84 -9.60 -30.08 -14.93
C LEU A 84 -8.34 -30.19 -14.07
N ILE A 85 -8.06 -31.40 -13.58
CA ILE A 85 -6.85 -31.70 -12.79
C ILE A 85 -6.01 -32.70 -13.57
N GLU A 86 -4.79 -32.34 -13.95
CA GLU A 86 -3.96 -33.25 -14.72
C GLU A 86 -2.45 -33.14 -14.52
N ASN A 87 -1.76 -34.29 -14.59
CA ASN A 87 -0.31 -34.38 -14.46
C ASN A 87 0.18 -33.84 -13.12
N VAL A 88 -0.34 -34.39 -12.03
CA VAL A 88 0.19 -34.16 -10.69
C VAL A 88 1.41 -35.06 -10.50
N GLY A 89 2.59 -34.45 -10.38
CA GLY A 89 3.88 -35.15 -10.34
C GLY A 89 4.09 -35.99 -9.08
N ASN A 90 3.66 -35.50 -7.91
CA ASN A 90 3.66 -36.25 -6.66
C ASN A 90 2.23 -36.51 -6.18
N PHE A 91 1.59 -35.52 -5.52
CA PHE A 91 0.25 -35.68 -4.96
C PHE A 91 -0.41 -34.34 -4.59
N ILE A 92 -1.74 -34.39 -4.44
CA ILE A 92 -2.55 -33.38 -3.74
C ILE A 92 -3.04 -34.00 -2.43
N ASN A 93 -2.74 -33.39 -1.29
CA ASN A 93 -3.04 -33.92 0.04
C ASN A 93 -3.71 -32.87 0.94
N ASN A 94 -4.84 -33.22 1.57
CA ASN A 94 -5.57 -32.35 2.52
C ASN A 94 -5.96 -30.99 1.90
N TYR A 95 -6.80 -31.01 0.85
CA TYR A 95 -7.32 -29.77 0.24
C TYR A 95 -8.81 -29.84 -0.06
N THR A 96 -9.46 -28.69 0.03
CA THR A 96 -10.76 -28.43 -0.59
C THR A 96 -10.54 -27.57 -1.84
N ILE A 97 -10.99 -28.04 -2.99
CA ILE A 97 -10.89 -27.36 -4.29
C ILE A 97 -12.30 -27.02 -4.76
N GLY A 98 -12.54 -25.75 -5.09
CA GLY A 98 -13.82 -25.23 -5.59
C GLY A 98 -14.13 -25.68 -7.01
N ASP A 99 -15.10 -25.02 -7.64
CA ASP A 99 -15.59 -25.38 -8.97
C ASP A 99 -14.76 -24.75 -10.08
N ASP A 100 -14.86 -25.31 -11.29
CA ASP A 100 -14.30 -24.73 -12.52
C ASP A 100 -12.77 -24.46 -12.45
N CYS A 101 -12.03 -25.22 -11.64
CA CYS A 101 -10.59 -25.03 -11.47
C CYS A 101 -9.78 -25.72 -12.58
N TYR A 102 -8.65 -25.12 -12.95
CA TYR A 102 -7.65 -25.74 -13.83
C TYR A 102 -6.32 -25.93 -13.09
N ILE A 103 -6.01 -27.16 -12.68
CA ILE A 103 -4.78 -27.51 -11.98
C ILE A 103 -3.96 -28.46 -12.86
N SER A 104 -2.79 -28.04 -13.31
CA SER A 104 -1.98 -28.87 -14.21
C SER A 104 -0.49 -28.75 -14.02
N ASN A 105 0.22 -29.87 -14.19
CA ASN A 105 1.69 -29.92 -14.15
C ASN A 105 2.21 -29.32 -12.82
N ILE A 106 1.63 -29.79 -11.71
CA ILE A 106 2.07 -29.47 -10.36
C ILE A 106 2.89 -30.62 -9.78
N SER A 107 3.86 -30.38 -8.89
CA SER A 107 4.54 -31.51 -8.20
C SER A 107 3.80 -31.89 -6.92
N THR A 108 3.94 -31.07 -5.88
CA THR A 108 3.34 -31.33 -4.57
C THR A 108 2.40 -30.19 -4.21
N MET A 109 1.20 -30.55 -3.75
CA MET A 109 0.25 -29.64 -3.13
C MET A 109 -0.25 -30.25 -1.83
N GLU A 110 0.12 -29.69 -0.68
CA GLU A 110 -0.24 -30.29 0.61
C GLU A 110 -0.59 -29.30 1.72
N THR A 111 -1.43 -29.74 2.65
CA THR A 111 -1.65 -29.05 3.92
C THR A 111 -1.20 -29.93 5.06
N THR A 112 -0.34 -29.38 5.91
CA THR A 112 0.21 -30.01 7.11
C THR A 112 -0.48 -29.50 8.38
N GLU A 113 -0.36 -30.25 9.47
CA GLU A 113 -0.82 -29.81 10.78
C GLU A 113 -0.10 -28.50 11.19
N GLY A 114 -0.84 -27.57 11.80
CA GLY A 114 -0.30 -26.27 12.25
C GLY A 114 -0.15 -25.22 11.15
N ALA A 115 -0.69 -25.46 9.95
CA ALA A 115 -0.74 -24.48 8.87
C ALA A 115 -1.40 -23.17 9.35
N THR A 116 -0.74 -22.03 9.09
CA THR A 116 -1.32 -20.70 9.35
C THR A 116 -1.86 -20.05 8.09
N PHE A 117 -1.48 -20.57 6.92
CA PHE A 117 -1.80 -19.97 5.62
C PHE A 117 -1.28 -18.52 5.50
N GLY A 118 -0.25 -18.15 6.27
CA GLY A 118 0.28 -16.79 6.30
C GLY A 118 -0.49 -15.82 7.21
N GLU A 119 -1.60 -16.26 7.80
CA GLU A 119 -2.43 -15.48 8.73
C GLU A 119 -1.86 -15.48 10.16
N GLY A 120 -1.96 -14.35 10.85
CA GLY A 120 -1.51 -14.18 12.24
C GLY A 120 0.00 -14.03 12.41
N ASN A 121 0.77 -14.11 11.31
CA ASN A 121 2.22 -13.96 11.34
C ASN A 121 2.62 -12.56 11.80
N LEU A 122 3.64 -12.49 12.66
CA LEU A 122 4.19 -11.24 13.16
C LEU A 122 5.33 -10.77 12.25
N VAL A 123 5.24 -9.50 11.82
CA VAL A 123 6.25 -8.86 10.98
C VAL A 123 6.84 -7.67 11.71
N SER A 124 8.17 -7.57 11.68
CA SER A 124 8.95 -6.47 12.28
C SER A 124 9.33 -5.45 11.22
N VAL A 125 8.41 -4.52 10.95
CA VAL A 125 8.72 -3.36 10.09
C VAL A 125 9.48 -2.30 10.89
N LEU A 126 10.28 -1.49 10.19
CA LEU A 126 11.20 -0.47 10.70
C LEU A 126 12.40 -1.03 11.48
N ASN A 127 12.17 -1.93 12.43
CA ASN A 127 13.21 -2.51 13.27
C ASN A 127 13.45 -3.98 12.89
N GLU A 128 14.55 -4.26 12.18
CA GLU A 128 14.91 -5.61 11.70
C GLU A 128 15.06 -6.64 12.83
N VAL A 129 15.45 -6.20 14.02
CA VAL A 129 15.63 -7.07 15.20
C VAL A 129 14.46 -6.96 16.19
N GLY A 130 13.32 -6.45 15.73
CA GLY A 130 12.11 -6.27 16.54
C GLY A 130 11.34 -7.57 16.81
N GLU A 131 10.41 -7.52 17.76
CA GLU A 131 9.55 -8.65 18.18
C GLU A 131 8.23 -8.76 17.39
N GLY A 132 8.10 -8.06 16.27
CA GLY A 132 6.91 -8.00 15.43
C GLY A 132 5.92 -6.92 15.86
N ASN A 133 5.75 -5.89 15.03
CA ASN A 133 4.90 -4.72 15.27
C ASN A 133 3.74 -4.58 14.26
N VAL A 134 3.59 -5.54 13.35
CA VAL A 134 2.44 -5.70 12.46
C VAL A 134 2.02 -7.17 12.47
N ILE A 135 0.71 -7.43 12.50
CA ILE A 135 0.14 -8.77 12.37
C ILE A 135 -0.43 -8.90 10.95
N LEU A 136 0.00 -9.91 10.20
CA LEU A 136 -0.53 -10.19 8.87
C LEU A 136 -1.88 -10.88 8.99
N PHE A 137 -2.89 -10.36 8.31
CA PHE A 137 -4.16 -11.04 8.16
C PHE A 137 -4.95 -10.55 6.94
N SER A 138 -5.96 -11.30 6.51
CA SER A 138 -6.74 -11.06 5.28
C SER A 138 -7.37 -9.67 5.15
N ASP A 139 -7.74 -9.02 6.26
CA ASP A 139 -8.35 -7.68 6.29
C ASP A 139 -7.38 -6.56 6.70
N LEU A 140 -6.07 -6.84 6.72
CA LEU A 140 -5.06 -5.83 6.99
C LEU A 140 -5.09 -4.73 5.93
N ASN A 141 -5.29 -3.48 6.36
CA ASN A 141 -5.15 -2.29 5.52
C ASN A 141 -4.02 -1.38 6.02
N SER A 142 -3.67 -0.36 5.23
CA SER A 142 -2.53 0.51 5.54
C SER A 142 -2.73 1.31 6.84
N GLN A 143 -3.98 1.71 7.14
CA GLN A 143 -4.34 2.45 8.35
C GLN A 143 -4.07 1.63 9.60
N LEU A 144 -4.61 0.40 9.66
CA LEU A 144 -4.45 -0.49 10.79
C LEU A 144 -2.98 -0.88 10.98
N ALA A 145 -2.25 -1.14 9.90
CA ALA A 145 -0.82 -1.40 9.97
C ALA A 145 -0.05 -0.21 10.56
N ALA A 146 -0.31 1.00 10.08
CA ALA A 146 0.33 2.21 10.60
C ALA A 146 -0.03 2.46 12.07
N PHE A 147 -1.29 2.20 12.44
CA PHE A 147 -1.78 2.31 13.81
C PHE A 147 -1.07 1.34 14.75
N MET A 148 -0.91 0.07 14.36
CA MET A 148 -0.14 -0.93 15.12
C MET A 148 1.32 -0.50 15.32
N VAL A 149 1.97 0.01 14.26
CA VAL A 149 3.37 0.48 14.33
C VAL A 149 3.49 1.69 15.26
N LYS A 150 2.61 2.68 15.12
CA LYS A 150 2.66 3.93 15.90
C LYS A 150 2.42 3.70 17.38
N HIS A 151 1.50 2.80 17.73
CA HIS A 151 1.14 2.50 19.12
C HIS A 151 1.81 1.24 19.67
N PHE A 152 2.83 0.71 19.01
CA PHE A 152 3.47 -0.55 19.39
C PHE A 152 3.99 -0.60 20.83
N SER A 153 4.42 0.55 21.38
CA SER A 153 4.90 0.65 22.76
C SER A 153 3.78 0.53 23.81
N ASP A 154 2.52 0.71 23.42
CA ASP A 154 1.36 0.53 24.29
C ASP A 154 0.97 -0.95 24.38
N LYS A 155 1.34 -1.58 25.49
CA LYS A 155 1.12 -3.02 25.70
C LYS A 155 -0.35 -3.41 25.77
N GLU A 156 -1.19 -2.55 26.36
CA GLU A 156 -2.62 -2.84 26.53
C GLU A 156 -3.32 -2.76 25.18
N LEU A 157 -3.08 -1.67 24.43
CA LEU A 157 -3.66 -1.51 23.10
C LEU A 157 -3.16 -2.60 22.13
N LYS A 158 -1.87 -2.94 22.18
CA LYS A 158 -1.28 -4.03 21.40
C LYS A 158 -2.00 -5.36 21.66
N GLU A 159 -2.27 -5.69 22.92
CA GLU A 159 -2.96 -6.93 23.27
C GLU A 159 -4.42 -6.91 22.81
N ASN A 160 -5.13 -5.79 22.98
CA ASN A 160 -6.50 -5.65 22.48
C ASN A 160 -6.58 -5.87 20.97
N ILE A 161 -5.71 -5.21 20.18
CA ILE A 161 -5.65 -5.40 18.72
C ILE A 161 -5.33 -6.87 18.37
N ARG A 162 -4.37 -7.48 19.08
CA ARG A 162 -4.01 -8.90 18.86
C ARG A 162 -5.21 -9.81 19.07
N GLN A 163 -6.02 -9.60 20.11
CA GLN A 163 -7.20 -10.42 20.38
C GLN A 163 -8.30 -10.23 19.32
N LEU A 164 -8.54 -8.99 18.87
CA LEU A 164 -9.48 -8.72 17.78
C LEU A 164 -9.09 -9.46 16.49
N ILE A 165 -7.82 -9.36 16.09
CA ILE A 165 -7.30 -10.02 14.88
C ILE A 165 -7.32 -11.54 15.04
N LYS A 166 -6.91 -12.06 16.19
CA LYS A 166 -6.92 -13.50 16.46
C LYS A 166 -8.33 -14.08 16.33
N THR A 167 -9.32 -13.43 16.92
CA THR A 167 -10.72 -13.86 16.85
C THR A 167 -11.23 -13.86 15.41
N ASP A 168 -10.87 -12.84 14.63
CA ASP A 168 -11.22 -12.75 13.22
C ASP A 168 -10.61 -13.88 12.38
N ILE A 169 -9.33 -14.19 12.58
CA ILE A 169 -8.64 -15.31 11.93
C ILE A 169 -9.29 -16.64 12.32
N GLU A 170 -9.52 -16.90 13.61
CA GLU A 170 -10.13 -18.15 14.09
C GLU A 170 -11.54 -18.38 13.51
N ASN A 171 -12.30 -17.31 13.24
CA ASN A 171 -13.62 -17.40 12.63
C ASN A 171 -13.58 -17.71 11.12
N LYS A 172 -12.47 -17.42 10.44
CA LYS A 172 -12.30 -17.59 8.98
C LYS A 172 -11.38 -18.74 8.60
N ALA A 173 -10.59 -19.24 9.55
CA ALA A 173 -9.56 -20.25 9.30
C ALA A 173 -10.20 -21.54 8.75
N PRO A 174 -9.78 -22.01 7.56
CA PRO A 174 -10.26 -23.27 7.04
C PRO A 174 -9.60 -24.44 7.79
N GLU A 175 -10.29 -25.57 7.85
CA GLU A 175 -9.78 -26.79 8.48
C GLU A 175 -8.56 -27.38 7.74
N ARG A 176 -8.51 -27.17 6.42
CA ARG A 176 -7.44 -27.61 5.52
C ARG A 176 -7.25 -26.57 4.41
N GLY A 177 -6.18 -26.70 3.63
CA GLY A 177 -5.92 -25.78 2.52
C GLY A 177 -7.11 -25.69 1.56
N GLN A 178 -7.30 -24.51 0.99
CA GLN A 178 -8.46 -24.20 0.18
C GLN A 178 -8.05 -23.57 -1.15
N ILE A 179 -8.60 -24.08 -2.24
CA ILE A 179 -8.61 -23.45 -3.55
C ILE A 179 -10.05 -23.03 -3.83
N GLY A 180 -10.27 -21.74 -4.08
CA GLY A 180 -11.55 -21.18 -4.49
C GLY A 180 -11.97 -21.62 -5.90
N SER A 181 -13.09 -21.11 -6.38
CA SER A 181 -13.61 -21.44 -7.71
C SER A 181 -12.91 -20.64 -8.80
N ASN A 182 -12.89 -21.18 -10.02
CA ASN A 182 -12.26 -20.56 -11.20
C ASN A 182 -10.77 -20.26 -11.02
N VAL A 183 -10.07 -21.01 -10.16
CA VAL A 183 -8.64 -20.84 -9.95
C VAL A 183 -7.84 -21.63 -10.98
N LYS A 184 -6.74 -21.04 -11.45
CA LYS A 184 -5.81 -21.69 -12.38
C LYS A 184 -4.43 -21.85 -11.74
N ILE A 185 -3.98 -23.09 -11.60
CA ILE A 185 -2.64 -23.42 -11.08
C ILE A 185 -1.93 -24.29 -12.11
N VAL A 186 -0.95 -23.71 -12.80
CA VAL A 186 -0.24 -24.41 -13.88
C VAL A 186 1.27 -24.29 -13.75
N ASN A 187 1.98 -25.39 -14.05
CA ASN A 187 3.45 -25.44 -14.08
C ASN A 187 4.13 -25.07 -12.75
N THR A 188 3.47 -25.34 -11.62
CA THR A 188 3.92 -24.92 -10.29
C THR A 188 4.57 -26.08 -9.54
N LYS A 189 5.77 -25.89 -8.99
CA LYS A 189 6.46 -27.02 -8.35
C LYS A 189 5.87 -27.39 -6.99
N GLU A 190 5.66 -26.41 -6.12
CA GLU A 190 5.34 -26.67 -4.71
C GLU A 190 4.31 -25.66 -4.20
N ILE A 191 3.24 -26.17 -3.59
CA ILE A 191 2.23 -25.41 -2.85
C ILE A 191 2.01 -26.10 -1.50
N THR A 192 2.38 -25.45 -0.42
CA THR A 192 2.29 -26.01 0.93
C THR A 192 1.55 -25.03 1.82
N ASN A 193 0.52 -25.50 2.54
CA ASN A 193 -0.25 -24.70 3.50
C ASN A 193 -0.77 -23.39 2.88
N CYS A 194 -1.52 -23.46 1.79
CA CYS A 194 -2.00 -22.25 1.11
C CYS A 194 -3.52 -22.18 1.04
N VAL A 195 -4.02 -20.94 1.12
CA VAL A 195 -5.38 -20.57 0.72
C VAL A 195 -5.28 -19.73 -0.55
N ILE A 196 -5.94 -20.15 -1.62
CA ILE A 196 -5.96 -19.44 -2.89
C ILE A 196 -7.42 -19.18 -3.23
N ASN A 197 -7.88 -17.94 -3.02
CA ASN A 197 -9.27 -17.56 -3.25
C ASN A 197 -9.62 -17.55 -4.74
N ASP A 198 -10.92 -17.39 -5.00
CA ASP A 198 -11.52 -17.42 -6.33
C ASP A 198 -10.75 -16.59 -7.36
N LEU A 199 -10.76 -17.08 -8.60
CA LEU A 199 -10.24 -16.38 -9.79
C LEU A 199 -8.73 -16.11 -9.80
N CYS A 200 -7.97 -16.54 -8.78
CA CYS A 200 -6.51 -16.44 -8.77
C CYS A 200 -5.86 -17.24 -9.92
N GLU A 201 -4.72 -16.75 -10.41
CA GLU A 201 -3.88 -17.50 -11.35
C GLU A 201 -2.44 -17.62 -10.83
N VAL A 202 -1.98 -18.87 -10.70
CA VAL A 202 -0.60 -19.24 -10.38
C VAL A 202 -0.01 -19.97 -11.58
N ASN A 203 0.97 -19.36 -12.23
CA ASN A 203 1.55 -19.90 -13.47
C ASN A 203 3.08 -19.90 -13.42
N GLY A 204 3.66 -21.06 -13.15
CA GLY A 204 5.11 -21.25 -13.13
C GLY A 204 5.77 -20.91 -11.79
N ALA A 205 5.01 -20.82 -10.69
CA ALA A 205 5.58 -20.53 -9.39
C ALA A 205 6.56 -21.64 -8.96
N SER A 206 7.67 -21.25 -8.35
CA SER A 206 8.63 -22.22 -7.81
C SER A 206 8.20 -22.75 -6.46
N ARG A 207 7.63 -21.89 -5.60
CA ARG A 207 7.10 -22.27 -4.29
C ARG A 207 6.10 -21.25 -3.78
N LEU A 208 5.00 -21.75 -3.24
CA LEU A 208 4.10 -21.03 -2.33
C LEU A 208 4.06 -21.82 -1.01
N SER A 209 4.43 -21.20 0.11
CA SER A 209 4.45 -21.86 1.42
C SER A 209 3.82 -20.97 2.48
N ASP A 210 2.81 -21.45 3.18
CA ASP A 210 2.11 -20.69 4.24
C ASP A 210 1.65 -19.31 3.74
N CYS A 211 0.77 -19.32 2.73
CA CYS A 211 0.33 -18.10 2.03
C CYS A 211 -1.17 -18.05 1.79
N THR A 212 -1.71 -16.82 1.79
CA THR A 212 -3.07 -16.53 1.34
C THR A 212 -3.06 -15.62 0.12
N LEU A 213 -3.74 -16.03 -0.96
CA LEU A 213 -3.99 -15.21 -2.14
C LEU A 213 -5.46 -14.77 -2.16
N LEU A 214 -5.73 -13.48 -2.02
CA LEU A 214 -7.07 -12.92 -1.83
C LEU A 214 -7.75 -12.54 -3.15
N GLY A 215 -7.72 -13.40 -4.16
CA GLY A 215 -8.42 -13.14 -5.43
C GLY A 215 -9.91 -12.89 -5.25
N SER A 216 -10.47 -12.00 -6.09
CA SER A 216 -11.91 -11.73 -6.16
C SER A 216 -12.35 -11.38 -7.59
N VAL A 217 -13.67 -11.33 -7.81
CA VAL A 217 -14.26 -10.92 -9.10
C VAL A 217 -13.90 -9.49 -9.50
N HIS A 218 -13.56 -8.65 -8.52
CA HIS A 218 -13.17 -7.26 -8.73
C HIS A 218 -11.64 -7.09 -8.84
N GLY A 219 -10.85 -8.13 -8.56
CA GLY A 219 -9.39 -8.06 -8.56
C GLY A 219 -8.72 -9.42 -8.42
N ASN A 220 -8.28 -9.99 -9.55
CA ASN A 220 -7.49 -11.22 -9.59
C ASN A 220 -6.08 -11.00 -8.96
N VAL A 221 -5.56 -12.02 -8.29
CA VAL A 221 -4.15 -12.13 -7.89
C VAL A 221 -3.39 -13.04 -8.87
N TYR A 222 -2.34 -12.48 -9.48
CA TYR A 222 -1.49 -13.21 -10.44
C TYR A 222 -0.10 -13.50 -9.89
N ILE A 223 0.26 -14.79 -9.82
CA ILE A 223 1.60 -15.25 -9.46
C ILE A 223 2.28 -15.86 -10.69
N GLY A 224 3.39 -15.28 -11.10
CA GLY A 224 4.10 -15.64 -12.31
C GLY A 224 5.29 -16.57 -12.12
N THR A 225 6.06 -16.72 -13.21
CA THR A 225 7.15 -17.70 -13.30
C THR A 225 8.30 -17.42 -12.34
N GLY A 226 8.80 -18.50 -11.72
CA GLY A 226 10.00 -18.49 -10.89
C GLY A 226 9.82 -17.85 -9.51
N VAL A 227 8.61 -17.48 -9.15
CA VAL A 227 8.29 -16.78 -7.91
C VAL A 227 8.39 -17.72 -6.70
N ILE A 228 8.90 -17.20 -5.60
CA ILE A 228 8.92 -17.83 -4.27
C ILE A 228 8.23 -16.90 -3.29
N ILE A 229 7.18 -17.39 -2.62
CA ILE A 229 6.44 -16.66 -1.59
C ILE A 229 6.35 -17.57 -0.37
N GLU A 230 6.77 -17.05 0.77
CA GLU A 230 6.76 -17.76 2.05
C GLU A 230 6.13 -16.86 3.13
N ASN A 231 5.26 -17.40 3.98
CA ASN A 231 4.67 -16.71 5.14
C ASN A 231 4.02 -15.36 4.81
N SER A 232 3.27 -15.27 3.71
CA SER A 232 2.85 -13.98 3.17
C SER A 232 1.41 -13.96 2.67
N ILE A 233 0.81 -12.77 2.63
CA ILE A 233 -0.54 -12.54 2.11
C ILE A 233 -0.47 -11.60 0.91
N ILE A 234 -1.14 -11.98 -0.18
CA ILE A 234 -1.21 -11.22 -1.43
C ILE A 234 -2.66 -10.82 -1.71
N ALA A 235 -2.92 -9.53 -1.71
CA ALA A 235 -4.23 -8.92 -1.81
C ALA A 235 -4.68 -8.64 -3.25
N GLU A 236 -5.97 -8.39 -3.37
CA GLU A 236 -6.75 -8.21 -4.60
C GLU A 236 -6.05 -7.31 -5.65
N GLY A 237 -6.07 -7.74 -6.91
CA GLY A 237 -5.54 -6.98 -8.04
C GLY A 237 -4.01 -6.93 -8.14
N SER A 238 -3.30 -7.63 -7.25
CA SER A 238 -1.84 -7.62 -7.23
C SER A 238 -1.21 -8.66 -8.16
N SER A 239 0.02 -8.37 -8.59
CA SER A 239 0.82 -9.31 -9.38
C SER A 239 2.23 -9.46 -8.82
N VAL A 240 2.68 -10.70 -8.66
CA VAL A 240 4.06 -11.05 -8.25
C VAL A 240 4.67 -11.92 -9.36
N ILE A 241 5.68 -11.41 -10.07
CA ILE A 241 6.13 -12.03 -11.33
C ILE A 241 7.65 -12.00 -11.50
N ASN A 242 8.16 -12.74 -12.48
CA ASN A 242 9.55 -12.68 -12.93
C ASN A 242 10.57 -12.91 -11.80
N SER A 243 10.48 -14.06 -11.15
CA SER A 243 11.46 -14.54 -10.14
C SER A 243 11.59 -13.68 -8.89
N VAL A 244 10.51 -13.01 -8.47
CA VAL A 244 10.44 -12.36 -7.16
C VAL A 244 10.54 -13.38 -6.03
N LYS A 245 11.19 -12.99 -4.92
CA LYS A 245 11.26 -13.77 -3.69
C LYS A 245 10.84 -12.93 -2.50
N ILE A 246 9.80 -13.33 -1.80
CA ILE A 246 9.34 -12.62 -0.60
C ILE A 246 9.10 -13.59 0.56
N GLN A 247 9.39 -13.12 1.76
CA GLN A 247 9.19 -13.86 3.00
C GLN A 247 8.64 -12.92 4.08
N ASP A 248 7.64 -13.36 4.85
CA ASP A 248 7.06 -12.59 5.95
C ASP A 248 6.54 -11.21 5.47
N CYS A 249 5.76 -11.22 4.40
CA CYS A 249 5.34 -10.02 3.68
C CYS A 249 3.83 -9.87 3.54
N PHE A 250 3.37 -8.62 3.46
CA PHE A 250 2.03 -8.28 3.01
C PHE A 250 2.11 -7.52 1.69
N VAL A 251 1.42 -8.00 0.65
CA VAL A 251 1.32 -7.32 -0.65
C VAL A 251 -0.13 -6.90 -0.85
N GLY A 252 -0.43 -5.66 -0.48
CA GLY A 252 -1.75 -5.04 -0.50
C GLY A 252 -2.27 -4.73 -1.89
N GLU A 253 -3.44 -4.11 -1.96
CA GLU A 253 -4.26 -3.99 -3.18
C GLU A 253 -3.50 -3.38 -4.39
N ALA A 254 -3.70 -3.98 -5.57
CA ALA A 254 -3.13 -3.51 -6.85
C ALA A 254 -1.60 -3.28 -6.82
N CYS A 255 -0.87 -4.03 -6.00
CA CYS A 255 0.59 -3.95 -5.95
C CYS A 255 1.23 -4.74 -7.10
N GLN A 256 2.42 -4.31 -7.51
CA GLN A 256 3.18 -5.00 -8.56
C GLN A 256 4.61 -5.24 -8.07
N LEU A 257 4.96 -6.51 -7.85
CA LEU A 257 6.32 -6.95 -7.53
C LEU A 257 6.88 -7.72 -8.73
N SER A 258 8.07 -7.33 -9.22
CA SER A 258 8.60 -7.89 -10.47
C SER A 258 10.13 -7.97 -10.55
N ASN A 259 10.62 -8.66 -11.58
CA ASN A 259 11.99 -8.64 -12.09
C ASN A 259 13.07 -8.90 -11.02
N GLY A 260 12.89 -9.99 -10.26
CA GLY A 260 13.86 -10.43 -9.27
C GLY A 260 13.93 -9.57 -8.01
N PHE A 261 12.92 -8.74 -7.74
CA PHE A 261 12.80 -8.02 -6.47
C PHE A 261 12.77 -9.00 -5.29
N THR A 262 13.43 -8.66 -4.20
CA THR A 262 13.46 -9.45 -2.97
C THR A 262 12.87 -8.67 -1.80
N ALA A 263 12.12 -9.32 -0.93
CA ALA A 263 11.66 -8.70 0.29
C ALA A 263 11.62 -9.65 1.49
N SER A 264 11.90 -9.11 2.67
CA SER A 264 11.71 -9.80 3.94
C SER A 264 11.09 -8.86 4.98
N ALA A 265 10.21 -9.39 5.81
CA ALA A 265 9.61 -8.67 6.93
C ALA A 265 9.05 -7.28 6.53
N SER A 266 8.37 -7.21 5.39
CA SER A 266 8.00 -5.93 4.76
C SER A 266 6.56 -5.92 4.28
N VAL A 267 5.92 -4.76 4.37
CA VAL A 267 4.53 -4.56 3.95
C VAL A 267 4.46 -3.56 2.81
N PHE A 268 3.64 -3.84 1.81
CA PHE A 268 3.40 -3.03 0.63
C PHE A 268 1.91 -2.76 0.53
N PHE A 269 1.49 -1.50 0.46
CA PHE A 269 0.08 -1.13 0.39
C PHE A 269 -0.30 -0.52 -0.95
N ALA A 270 -1.60 -0.27 -1.12
CA ALA A 270 -2.29 0.20 -2.33
C ALA A 270 -1.39 0.81 -3.42
N ASN A 271 -1.36 0.17 -4.59
CA ASN A 271 -0.63 0.64 -5.79
C ASN A 271 0.89 0.80 -5.62
N SER A 272 1.52 0.06 -4.69
CA SER A 272 2.98 0.03 -4.61
C SER A 272 3.58 -0.74 -5.78
N TYR A 273 4.73 -0.27 -6.28
CA TYR A 273 5.44 -0.91 -7.38
C TYR A 273 6.88 -1.17 -6.99
N MET A 274 7.27 -2.44 -7.00
CA MET A 274 8.60 -2.90 -6.63
C MET A 274 9.20 -3.74 -7.76
N SER A 275 10.42 -3.41 -8.13
CA SER A 275 11.15 -4.13 -9.15
C SER A 275 12.64 -4.05 -8.86
N ASN A 276 13.40 -5.06 -9.27
CA ASN A 276 14.86 -4.99 -9.40
C ASN A 276 15.72 -4.80 -8.13
N GLY A 277 15.16 -4.32 -7.02
CA GLY A 277 15.85 -4.01 -5.77
C GLY A 277 15.46 -4.92 -4.59
N GLU A 278 15.65 -4.42 -3.38
CA GLU A 278 15.41 -5.14 -2.14
C GLU A 278 14.63 -4.29 -1.13
N ALA A 279 13.77 -4.92 -0.33
CA ALA A 279 13.17 -4.33 0.87
C ALA A 279 13.34 -5.23 2.10
N CYS A 280 13.75 -4.66 3.23
CA CYS A 280 13.85 -5.39 4.49
C CYS A 280 13.32 -4.53 5.65
N ALA A 281 12.44 -5.08 6.48
CA ALA A 281 11.78 -4.32 7.55
C ALA A 281 11.18 -2.99 7.05
N ALA A 282 10.60 -2.99 5.85
CA ALA A 282 10.09 -1.78 5.21
C ALA A 282 8.57 -1.68 5.38
N PHE A 283 8.10 -0.50 5.80
CA PHE A 283 6.70 -0.12 5.71
C PHE A 283 6.51 0.71 4.44
N CYS A 284 5.99 0.09 3.38
CA CYS A 284 5.69 0.74 2.12
C CYS A 284 4.19 1.04 2.04
N GLY A 285 3.79 2.23 2.49
CA GLY A 285 2.44 2.76 2.36
C GLY A 285 1.99 2.96 0.91
N PRO A 286 0.76 3.44 0.69
CA PRO A 286 0.19 3.61 -0.65
C PRO A 286 1.14 4.33 -1.62
N PHE A 287 1.20 3.89 -2.87
CA PHE A 287 2.02 4.49 -3.94
C PHE A 287 3.52 4.57 -3.63
N THR A 288 4.08 3.62 -2.89
CA THR A 288 5.53 3.50 -2.74
C THR A 288 6.12 2.80 -3.97
N ALA A 289 7.10 3.43 -4.60
CA ALA A 289 7.66 2.99 -5.87
C ALA A 289 9.19 2.84 -5.81
N SER A 290 9.68 1.68 -6.26
CA SER A 290 11.09 1.37 -6.44
C SER A 290 11.26 0.50 -7.68
N HIS A 291 11.61 1.12 -8.82
CA HIS A 291 11.62 0.47 -10.14
C HIS A 291 13.02 -0.01 -10.59
N HIS A 292 14.08 0.61 -10.10
CA HIS A 292 15.41 0.55 -10.73
C HIS A 292 16.41 -0.26 -9.90
N LYS A 293 17.36 -0.93 -10.55
CA LYS A 293 18.54 -1.50 -9.88
C LYS A 293 19.43 -0.37 -9.34
N SER A 294 20.09 -0.49 -8.19
CA SER A 294 19.94 -1.47 -7.11
C SER A 294 19.46 -0.73 -5.86
N SER A 295 18.16 -0.44 -5.77
CA SER A 295 17.59 0.21 -4.58
C SER A 295 17.48 -0.75 -3.41
N LEU A 296 17.80 -0.25 -2.21
CA LEU A 296 17.56 -0.93 -0.94
C LEU A 296 16.61 -0.06 -0.12
N LEU A 297 15.43 -0.58 0.23
CA LEU A 297 14.46 0.04 1.14
C LEU A 297 14.53 -0.70 2.48
N ILE A 298 15.29 -0.18 3.44
CA ILE A 298 15.54 -0.87 4.71
C ILE A 298 15.20 -0.01 5.92
N GLY A 299 14.52 -0.59 6.90
CA GLY A 299 14.21 0.05 8.18
C GLY A 299 13.54 1.41 8.02
N GLY A 300 12.52 1.50 7.17
CA GLY A 300 11.93 2.77 6.77
C GLY A 300 10.42 2.73 6.57
N MET A 301 9.75 3.82 6.93
CA MET A 301 8.35 4.07 6.62
C MET A 301 8.26 5.04 5.44
N PHE A 302 7.53 4.63 4.41
CA PHE A 302 7.38 5.36 3.15
C PHE A 302 5.90 5.47 2.79
N SER A 303 5.51 6.55 2.13
CA SER A 303 4.17 6.71 1.57
C SER A 303 4.23 7.68 0.38
N PHE A 304 3.52 7.39 -0.70
CA PHE A 304 3.60 8.14 -1.96
C PHE A 304 5.05 8.40 -2.42
N TYR A 305 5.93 7.45 -2.10
CA TYR A 305 7.37 7.61 -2.17
C TYR A 305 7.89 7.14 -3.52
N ASN A 306 8.92 7.82 -4.03
CA ASN A 306 9.63 7.39 -5.23
C ASN A 306 11.12 7.25 -4.94
N ALA A 307 11.63 6.03 -5.09
CA ALA A 307 13.03 5.71 -4.99
C ALA A 307 13.76 5.97 -6.33
N GLY A 308 14.73 6.88 -6.30
CA GLY A 308 15.68 7.03 -7.40
C GLY A 308 16.50 5.76 -7.59
N SER A 309 17.07 5.58 -8.79
CA SER A 309 17.96 4.44 -9.04
C SER A 309 19.15 4.43 -8.08
N ALA A 310 19.56 3.26 -7.58
CA ALA A 310 20.64 3.13 -6.60
C ALA A 310 20.42 3.91 -5.29
N THR A 311 19.17 4.10 -4.89
CA THR A 311 18.84 4.60 -3.54
C THR A 311 19.26 3.60 -2.47
N ASN A 312 19.87 4.08 -1.39
CA ASN A 312 20.31 3.22 -0.29
C ASN A 312 20.02 3.88 1.07
N PHE A 313 19.54 3.09 2.03
CA PHE A 313 19.43 3.51 3.43
C PHE A 313 20.41 2.70 4.28
N SER A 314 21.07 3.39 5.22
CA SER A 314 21.96 2.74 6.19
C SER A 314 21.36 2.84 7.58
N ASN A 315 21.02 1.69 8.16
CA ASN A 315 20.37 1.58 9.46
C ASN A 315 21.18 0.85 10.54
N HIS A 316 22.38 0.38 10.20
CA HIS A 316 23.29 -0.24 11.14
C HIS A 316 23.91 0.79 12.10
N ALA A 317 23.68 0.60 13.39
CA ALA A 317 24.57 1.09 14.41
C ALA A 317 25.80 0.16 14.44
N TYR A 318 26.96 0.64 13.97
CA TYR A 318 28.18 -0.17 13.72
C TYR A 318 28.54 -1.20 14.81
N LYS A 319 28.22 -0.92 16.08
CA LYS A 319 28.50 -1.81 17.23
C LYS A 319 27.27 -2.52 17.82
N MET A 320 26.06 -2.08 17.49
CA MET A 320 24.82 -2.48 18.17
C MET A 320 23.80 -3.15 17.24
N GLY A 321 24.11 -3.28 15.93
CA GLY A 321 23.25 -3.94 14.95
C GLY A 321 22.29 -3.00 14.21
N PRO A 322 21.36 -3.55 13.42
CA PRO A 322 20.42 -2.79 12.60
C PRO A 322 19.23 -2.27 13.43
N MET A 323 19.49 -1.28 14.28
CA MET A 323 18.49 -0.76 15.22
C MET A 323 17.92 0.59 14.83
N HIS A 324 18.44 1.25 13.80
CA HIS A 324 17.93 2.56 13.40
C HIS A 324 16.82 2.43 12.37
N TRP A 325 15.91 3.38 12.34
CA TRP A 325 14.91 3.47 11.30
C TRP A 325 14.54 4.91 11.01
N GLY A 326 13.85 5.13 9.90
CA GLY A 326 13.41 6.46 9.52
C GLY A 326 11.99 6.50 8.97
N THR A 327 11.45 7.71 8.95
CA THR A 327 10.15 8.02 8.37
C THR A 327 10.35 9.03 7.25
N LEU A 328 10.01 8.63 6.04
CA LEU A 328 9.88 9.50 4.89
C LEU A 328 8.39 9.74 4.69
N GLU A 329 7.94 10.90 5.15
CA GLU A 329 6.53 11.25 5.08
C GLU A 329 6.06 11.37 3.63
N ARG A 330 4.74 11.40 3.48
CA ARG A 330 4.08 11.22 2.20
C ARG A 330 4.65 12.11 1.10
N GLY A 331 4.84 11.53 -0.08
CA GLY A 331 5.28 12.25 -1.27
C GLY A 331 6.78 12.55 -1.31
N SER A 332 7.53 12.08 -0.30
CA SER A 332 8.98 12.19 -0.28
C SER A 332 9.64 11.45 -1.44
N LYS A 333 10.85 11.85 -1.80
CA LYS A 333 11.60 11.21 -2.89
C LYS A 333 13.09 11.18 -2.60
N THR A 334 13.74 10.20 -3.20
CA THR A 334 15.19 10.17 -3.32
C THR A 334 15.57 10.32 -4.78
N ALA A 335 16.58 11.16 -5.05
CA ALA A 335 17.18 11.23 -6.36
C ALA A 335 18.04 9.99 -6.64
N SER A 336 18.41 9.79 -7.89
CA SER A 336 19.34 8.71 -8.25
C SER A 336 20.66 8.83 -7.49
N GLY A 337 21.13 7.72 -6.92
CA GLY A 337 22.35 7.64 -6.12
C GLY A 337 22.21 8.24 -4.70
N ALA A 338 21.00 8.55 -4.25
CA ALA A 338 20.79 9.07 -2.91
C ALA A 338 21.15 8.01 -1.85
N TYR A 339 21.74 8.49 -0.77
CA TYR A 339 22.01 7.70 0.42
C TYR A 339 21.52 8.46 1.64
N LEU A 340 20.84 7.77 2.55
CA LEU A 340 20.32 8.36 3.77
C LEU A 340 20.77 7.54 4.99
N LEU A 341 21.42 8.22 5.92
CA LEU A 341 21.83 7.64 7.20
C LEU A 341 20.70 7.71 8.23
N MET A 342 20.23 6.55 8.69
CA MET A 342 19.18 6.45 9.71
C MET A 342 19.75 6.58 11.14
N PRO A 343 18.99 7.13 12.11
CA PRO A 343 17.59 7.53 12.00
C PRO A 343 17.39 8.83 11.23
N ALA A 344 16.25 8.95 10.55
CA ALA A 344 15.90 10.12 9.78
C ALA A 344 14.38 10.33 9.77
N THR A 345 13.93 11.58 9.93
CA THR A 345 12.53 11.98 9.76
C THR A 345 12.46 13.08 8.72
N LEU A 346 11.90 12.77 7.56
CA LEU A 346 11.79 13.70 6.43
C LEU A 346 10.35 14.17 6.29
N GLY A 347 10.18 15.50 6.25
CA GLY A 347 8.87 16.14 6.14
C GLY A 347 8.20 15.88 4.80
N SER A 348 6.87 15.92 4.81
CA SER A 348 6.01 15.68 3.64
C SER A 348 6.55 16.31 2.34
N PHE A 349 6.57 15.54 1.25
CA PHE A 349 6.98 15.98 -0.09
C PHE A 349 8.43 16.48 -0.20
N SER A 350 9.33 16.08 0.69
CA SER A 350 10.74 16.47 0.61
C SER A 350 11.53 15.60 -0.38
N VAL A 351 12.62 16.14 -0.93
CA VAL A 351 13.47 15.42 -1.90
C VAL A 351 14.91 15.39 -1.45
N CYS A 352 15.51 14.20 -1.44
CA CYS A 352 16.88 13.97 -1.01
C CYS A 352 17.82 13.76 -2.21
N PHE A 353 18.93 14.51 -2.22
CA PHE A 353 19.94 14.45 -3.25
C PHE A 353 21.31 14.11 -2.65
N GLY A 354 22.00 13.15 -3.26
CA GLY A 354 23.34 12.75 -2.86
C GLY A 354 23.39 11.97 -1.55
N LYS A 355 24.57 11.98 -0.92
CA LYS A 355 24.87 11.18 0.28
C LYS A 355 24.64 11.98 1.55
N LEU A 356 23.44 11.89 2.13
CA LEU A 356 23.08 12.55 3.38
C LEU A 356 23.66 11.76 4.57
N MET A 357 24.73 12.30 5.15
CA MET A 357 25.53 11.65 6.21
C MET A 357 25.17 12.08 7.64
N HIS A 358 24.12 12.90 7.81
CA HIS A 358 23.56 13.26 9.11
C HIS A 358 22.22 12.58 9.33
N HIS A 359 21.63 12.78 10.51
CA HIS A 359 20.31 12.28 10.90
C HIS A 359 19.25 13.38 10.77
N PRO A 360 18.71 13.67 9.56
CA PRO A 360 17.80 14.78 9.38
C PRO A 360 16.53 14.58 10.19
N ASN A 361 16.09 15.64 10.87
CA ASN A 361 14.72 15.78 11.34
C ASN A 361 14.13 17.06 10.74
N THR A 362 13.37 16.89 9.67
CA THR A 362 12.79 17.98 8.86
C THR A 362 11.28 17.88 8.75
N ARG A 363 10.61 17.16 9.66
CA ARG A 363 9.14 17.03 9.69
C ARG A 363 8.44 18.39 9.60
N ASN A 364 8.88 19.34 10.42
CA ASN A 364 8.34 20.70 10.45
C ASN A 364 8.88 21.61 9.34
N LEU A 365 9.58 21.09 8.33
CA LEU A 365 10.03 21.82 7.15
C LEU A 365 9.68 21.02 5.88
N PRO A 366 8.38 20.85 5.58
CA PRO A 366 7.93 20.04 4.45
C PRO A 366 8.31 20.69 3.11
N PHE A 367 8.23 19.91 2.03
CA PHE A 367 8.56 20.31 0.67
C PHE A 367 10.02 20.78 0.50
N ALA A 368 10.92 20.36 1.40
CA ALA A 368 12.30 20.79 1.37
C ALA A 368 13.13 19.95 0.38
N TYR A 369 14.18 20.56 -0.18
CA TYR A 369 15.27 19.77 -0.77
C TYR A 369 16.40 19.63 0.25
N LEU A 370 16.83 18.39 0.47
CA LEU A 370 18.02 18.05 1.24
C LEU A 370 19.11 17.66 0.25
N ILE A 371 20.21 18.40 0.22
CA ILE A 371 21.25 18.25 -0.80
C ILE A 371 22.60 18.05 -0.11
N ALA A 372 23.24 16.93 -0.40
CA ALA A 372 24.64 16.71 -0.05
C ALA A 372 25.55 17.26 -1.16
N ASP A 373 26.46 18.16 -0.80
CA ASP A 373 27.52 18.67 -1.67
C ASP A 373 28.87 18.57 -0.93
N GLY A 374 29.63 17.52 -1.24
CA GLY A 374 30.80 17.13 -0.47
C GLY A 374 30.44 16.83 0.99
N ASP A 375 31.12 17.49 1.93
CA ASP A 375 30.88 17.36 3.36
C ASP A 375 29.78 18.30 3.89
N LYS A 376 29.16 19.10 3.01
CA LYS A 376 28.13 20.07 3.40
C LYS A 376 26.75 19.51 3.08
N MET A 377 25.85 19.66 4.05
CA MET A 377 24.43 19.34 3.88
C MET A 377 23.61 20.62 3.81
N PHE A 378 22.94 20.82 2.68
CA PHE A 378 22.08 21.96 2.45
C PHE A 378 20.62 21.59 2.62
N LEU A 379 19.87 22.49 3.26
CA LEU A 379 18.42 22.41 3.36
C LEU A 379 17.82 23.60 2.62
N ILE A 380 16.94 23.33 1.67
CA ILE A 380 16.26 24.33 0.84
C ILE A 380 14.75 24.25 1.14
N PRO A 381 14.24 24.98 2.15
CA PRO A 381 12.86 24.87 2.61
C PRO A 381 11.83 25.28 1.55
N GLY A 382 10.70 24.56 1.50
CA GLY A 382 9.58 24.89 0.61
C GLY A 382 9.88 24.81 -0.89
N ARG A 383 11.08 24.39 -1.30
CA ARG A 383 11.52 24.40 -2.71
C ARG A 383 10.57 23.59 -3.59
N ASN A 384 10.18 22.41 -3.14
CA ASN A 384 9.43 21.45 -3.94
C ASN A 384 8.03 21.96 -4.33
N ILE A 385 7.44 22.89 -3.56
CA ILE A 385 6.13 23.52 -3.82
C ILE A 385 6.06 24.06 -5.24
N THR A 386 7.16 24.64 -5.72
CA THR A 386 7.21 25.39 -6.98
C THR A 386 7.82 24.60 -8.14
N THR A 387 7.84 23.28 -8.06
CA THR A 387 8.56 22.44 -9.04
C THR A 387 7.62 21.73 -10.01
N VAL A 388 8.12 21.51 -11.23
CA VAL A 388 7.43 20.69 -12.24
C VAL A 388 7.19 19.27 -11.71
N GLY A 389 8.16 18.73 -10.97
CA GLY A 389 8.11 17.39 -10.41
C GLY A 389 6.93 17.18 -9.46
N LEU A 390 6.75 18.08 -8.48
CA LEU A 390 5.61 18.00 -7.55
C LEU A 390 4.28 18.16 -8.30
N TYR A 391 4.15 19.18 -9.14
CA TYR A 391 2.92 19.48 -9.87
C TYR A 391 2.44 18.28 -10.71
N ARG A 392 3.37 17.56 -11.36
CA ARG A 392 3.05 16.35 -12.12
C ARG A 392 2.58 15.23 -11.21
N ASP A 393 3.22 15.02 -10.07
CA ASP A 393 3.00 13.84 -9.25
C ASP A 393 1.68 13.88 -8.47
N ILE A 394 1.33 15.03 -7.90
CA ILE A 394 0.03 15.21 -7.19
C ILE A 394 -1.17 14.97 -8.12
N LYS A 395 -1.00 15.11 -9.44
CA LYS A 395 -2.02 14.82 -10.46
C LYS A 395 -1.98 13.39 -11.00
N LYS A 396 -0.84 12.70 -10.85
CA LYS A 396 -0.66 11.33 -11.36
C LYS A 396 -1.29 10.30 -10.44
N TRP A 397 -1.13 10.41 -9.12
CA TRP A 397 -1.56 9.36 -8.20
C TRP A 397 -3.05 9.01 -8.30
N PRO A 398 -4.01 9.97 -8.31
CA PRO A 398 -5.41 9.63 -8.48
C PRO A 398 -5.72 8.90 -9.80
N LYS A 399 -4.97 9.23 -10.87
CA LYS A 399 -5.13 8.61 -12.20
C LYS A 399 -4.46 7.25 -12.31
N ARG A 400 -3.60 6.91 -11.35
CA ARG A 400 -2.84 5.65 -11.28
C ARG A 400 -3.36 4.73 -10.18
N ASP A 401 -4.45 5.08 -9.52
CA ASP A 401 -5.13 4.15 -8.63
C ASP A 401 -5.84 3.10 -9.49
N LEU A 402 -5.24 1.91 -9.58
CA LEU A 402 -5.73 0.80 -10.39
C LEU A 402 -6.71 -0.10 -9.63
N ARG A 403 -7.02 0.24 -8.38
CA ARG A 403 -7.93 -0.55 -7.54
C ARG A 403 -9.38 -0.36 -7.99
N ALA A 404 -10.07 -1.48 -8.19
CA ALA A 404 -11.52 -1.50 -8.32
C ALA A 404 -12.17 -0.92 -7.03
N PRO A 405 -13.24 -0.12 -7.14
CA PRO A 405 -13.89 0.50 -5.99
C PRO A 405 -14.27 -0.50 -4.88
N GLU A 406 -14.70 -1.69 -5.24
CA GLU A 406 -15.14 -2.75 -4.34
C GLU A 406 -13.99 -3.38 -3.53
N ASN A 407 -12.76 -3.27 -4.03
CA ASN A 407 -11.56 -3.83 -3.40
C ASN A 407 -10.76 -2.78 -2.62
N ARG A 408 -11.28 -1.56 -2.41
CA ARG A 408 -10.56 -0.48 -1.72
C ARG A 408 -10.61 -0.64 -0.21
N LYS A 409 -9.78 -1.54 0.34
CA LYS A 409 -9.61 -1.75 1.79
C LYS A 409 -8.81 -0.62 2.44
N SER A 410 -7.76 -0.13 1.77
CA SER A 410 -6.94 0.97 2.28
C SER A 410 -7.52 2.32 1.87
N ILE A 411 -7.68 3.22 2.84
CA ILE A 411 -8.10 4.60 2.59
C ILE A 411 -6.92 5.39 2.02
N VAL A 412 -7.17 6.16 0.95
CA VAL A 412 -6.14 6.96 0.29
C VAL A 412 -6.66 8.37 -0.01
N ASN A 413 -6.28 9.33 0.83
CA ASN A 413 -6.56 10.75 0.60
C ASN A 413 -5.45 11.37 -0.26
N PHE A 414 -5.80 11.86 -1.46
CA PHE A 414 -4.84 12.41 -2.42
C PHE A 414 -4.49 13.90 -2.25
N ASP A 415 -5.12 14.60 -1.29
CA ASP A 415 -4.89 16.02 -1.06
C ASP A 415 -3.42 16.28 -0.65
N TRP A 416 -2.68 17.04 -1.46
CA TRP A 416 -1.28 17.40 -1.18
C TRP A 416 -1.15 18.61 -0.23
N LEU A 417 -2.11 19.54 -0.30
CA LEU A 417 -2.35 20.55 0.72
C LEU A 417 -3.60 20.13 1.51
N SER A 418 -3.37 19.67 2.73
CA SER A 418 -4.38 19.21 3.66
C SER A 418 -4.10 19.80 5.04
N PRO A 419 -5.02 19.71 6.02
CA PRO A 419 -4.72 20.15 7.39
C PRO A 419 -3.40 19.58 7.94
N PHE A 420 -3.06 18.34 7.58
CA PHE A 420 -1.79 17.70 7.91
C PHE A 420 -0.58 18.48 7.34
N SER A 421 -0.44 18.55 6.01
CA SER A 421 0.74 19.18 5.40
C SER A 421 0.76 20.70 5.57
N VAL A 422 -0.41 21.35 5.67
CA VAL A 422 -0.52 22.79 5.89
C VAL A 422 -0.21 23.15 7.34
N GLY A 423 -0.56 22.29 8.30
CA GLY A 423 -0.10 22.40 9.68
C GLY A 423 1.42 22.39 9.79
N GLU A 424 2.09 21.50 9.03
CA GLU A 424 3.56 21.48 8.93
C GLU A 424 4.13 22.73 8.26
N ILE A 425 3.46 23.26 7.22
CA ILE A 425 3.84 24.53 6.58
C ILE A 425 3.76 25.70 7.58
N LEU A 426 2.71 25.78 8.40
CA LEU A 426 2.57 26.81 9.43
C LEU A 426 3.74 26.76 10.43
N LYS A 427 4.05 25.56 10.95
CA LYS A 427 5.19 25.33 11.86
C LYS A 427 6.51 25.70 11.18
N GLY A 428 6.70 25.29 9.94
CA GLY A 428 7.90 25.57 9.15
C GLY A 428 8.11 27.04 8.86
N LYS A 429 7.06 27.77 8.50
CA LYS A 429 7.12 29.23 8.29
C LYS A 429 7.59 29.94 9.57
N LYS A 430 7.01 29.58 10.72
CA LYS A 430 7.42 30.14 12.02
C LYS A 430 8.88 29.83 12.34
N ILE A 431 9.36 28.60 12.09
CA ILE A 431 10.78 28.24 12.27
C ILE A 431 11.69 29.14 11.43
N LEU A 432 11.39 29.33 10.14
CA LEU A 432 12.22 30.16 9.26
C LEU A 432 12.20 31.64 9.66
N GLU A 433 11.04 32.17 10.07
CA GLU A 433 10.91 33.54 10.57
C GLU A 433 11.69 33.74 11.87
N SER A 434 11.64 32.79 12.80
CA SER A 434 12.43 32.84 14.03
C SER A 434 13.94 32.73 13.77
N LEU A 435 14.39 31.87 12.86
CA LEU A 435 15.81 31.78 12.47
C LEU A 435 16.32 33.12 11.91
N ARG A 436 15.49 33.76 11.08
CA ARG A 436 15.76 35.08 10.50
C ARG A 436 15.82 36.17 11.57
N GLU A 437 14.88 36.18 12.50
CA GLU A 437 14.82 37.15 13.60
C GLU A 437 16.04 37.04 14.53
N VAL A 438 16.40 35.81 14.93
CA VAL A 438 17.50 35.56 15.87
C VAL A 438 18.87 35.82 15.26
N THR A 439 19.07 35.41 14.01
CA THR A 439 20.39 35.52 13.34
C THR A 439 20.59 36.85 12.62
N GLY A 440 19.49 37.52 12.26
CA GLY A 440 19.48 38.76 11.47
C GLY A 440 19.44 38.55 9.96
N ASP A 441 19.19 39.63 9.22
CA ASP A 441 19.03 39.64 7.75
C ASP A 441 20.36 39.76 6.99
N ASN A 442 21.46 40.16 7.65
CA ASN A 442 22.77 40.40 7.04
C ASN A 442 23.71 39.19 7.12
N VAL A 443 23.20 37.98 6.92
CA VAL A 443 23.99 36.74 6.89
C VAL A 443 23.90 36.06 5.53
N SER A 444 24.94 35.34 5.14
CA SER A 444 24.93 34.56 3.90
C SER A 444 24.18 33.24 4.03
N GLN A 445 24.07 32.72 5.24
CA GLN A 445 23.45 31.42 5.55
C GLN A 445 22.95 31.37 6.99
N TYR A 446 21.98 30.50 7.21
CA TYR A 446 21.44 30.10 8.50
C TYR A 446 21.78 28.64 8.76
N LEU A 447 21.75 28.21 10.02
CA LEU A 447 21.96 26.82 10.42
C LEU A 447 20.68 26.26 11.06
N TYR A 448 20.32 25.04 10.67
CA TYR A 448 19.21 24.29 11.25
C TYR A 448 19.61 22.83 11.37
N HIS A 449 19.83 22.35 12.60
CA HIS A 449 20.25 20.97 12.92
C HIS A 449 21.31 20.38 11.97
N GLU A 450 22.55 20.87 12.00
CA GLU A 450 23.65 20.42 11.11
C GLU A 450 23.47 20.73 9.60
N TYR A 451 22.31 21.25 9.17
CA TYR A 451 22.07 21.69 7.80
C TYR A 451 22.31 23.20 7.63
N ILE A 452 22.84 23.55 6.46
CA ILE A 452 23.03 24.91 5.99
C ILE A 452 21.82 25.34 5.17
N ILE A 453 21.18 26.44 5.54
CA ILE A 453 20.12 27.08 4.75
C ILE A 453 20.70 28.38 4.17
N PRO A 454 20.94 28.47 2.84
CA PRO A 454 21.35 29.72 2.21
C PRO A 454 20.32 30.83 2.46
N ALA A 455 20.76 32.07 2.69
CA ALA A 455 19.83 33.15 3.04
C ALA A 455 18.74 33.37 1.98
N THR A 456 19.12 33.29 0.70
CA THR A 456 18.16 33.37 -0.43
C THR A 456 17.12 32.24 -0.40
N SER A 457 17.51 31.05 0.07
CA SER A 457 16.62 29.89 0.22
C SER A 457 15.67 30.06 1.41
N LEU A 458 16.13 30.64 2.52
CA LEU A 458 15.27 30.93 3.67
C LEU A 458 14.14 31.91 3.29
N HIS A 459 14.48 33.04 2.67
CA HIS A 459 13.48 34.02 2.23
C HIS A 459 12.50 33.45 1.21
N LYS A 460 12.99 32.65 0.26
CA LYS A 460 12.13 31.93 -0.68
C LYS A 460 11.24 30.91 0.01
N GLY A 461 11.75 30.18 1.00
CA GLY A 461 10.98 29.23 1.79
C GLY A 461 9.78 29.90 2.49
N ILE A 462 10.00 31.03 3.17
CA ILE A 462 8.92 31.83 3.77
C ILE A 462 7.89 32.25 2.71
N LYS A 463 8.36 32.77 1.57
CA LYS A 463 7.49 33.16 0.44
C LYS A 463 6.66 31.98 -0.08
N TYR A 464 7.27 30.81 -0.28
CA TYR A 464 6.60 29.64 -0.85
C TYR A 464 5.59 29.03 0.12
N TYR A 465 5.90 29.01 1.41
CA TYR A 465 4.94 28.65 2.45
C TYR A 465 3.75 29.61 2.48
N ASP A 466 3.99 30.93 2.35
CA ASP A 466 2.89 31.90 2.29
C ASP A 466 1.98 31.70 1.07
N ILE A 467 2.56 31.41 -0.09
CA ILE A 467 1.83 31.06 -1.31
C ILE A 467 0.97 29.81 -1.09
N ALA A 468 1.53 28.74 -0.52
CA ALA A 468 0.81 27.50 -0.27
C ALA A 468 -0.36 27.69 0.72
N LEU A 469 -0.15 28.47 1.79
CA LEU A 469 -1.19 28.81 2.78
C LEU A 469 -2.39 29.51 2.11
N ARG A 470 -2.12 30.53 1.29
CA ARG A 470 -3.17 31.28 0.58
C ARG A 470 -3.90 30.41 -0.45
N ILE A 471 -3.17 29.56 -1.17
CA ILE A 471 -3.77 28.60 -2.11
C ILE A 471 -4.72 27.64 -1.37
N TYR A 472 -4.27 27.07 -0.25
CA TYR A 472 -5.07 26.15 0.54
C TYR A 472 -6.34 26.81 1.09
N MET A 473 -6.18 27.92 1.83
CA MET A 473 -7.31 28.61 2.47
C MET A 473 -8.37 29.02 1.45
N GLY A 474 -7.95 29.62 0.33
CA GLY A 474 -8.89 30.00 -0.73
C GLY A 474 -9.53 28.82 -1.44
N ALA A 475 -8.81 27.72 -1.66
CA ALA A 475 -9.38 26.52 -2.29
C ALA A 475 -10.46 25.87 -1.42
N VAL A 476 -10.24 25.78 -0.10
CA VAL A 476 -11.24 25.27 0.84
C VAL A 476 -12.43 26.22 0.94
N LEU A 477 -12.18 27.53 1.15
CA LEU A 477 -13.25 28.52 1.28
C LEU A 477 -14.11 28.60 0.02
N LYS A 478 -13.50 28.55 -1.16
CA LYS A 478 -14.20 28.48 -2.45
C LYS A 478 -15.11 27.26 -2.54
N ARG A 479 -14.69 26.10 -2.03
CA ARG A 479 -15.51 24.88 -2.03
C ARG A 479 -16.69 25.02 -1.05
N VAL A 480 -16.45 25.62 0.11
CA VAL A 480 -17.50 25.90 1.11
C VAL A 480 -18.53 26.86 0.55
N LEU A 481 -18.10 28.00 -0.03
CA LEU A 481 -18.97 28.99 -0.68
C LEU A 481 -19.91 28.40 -1.74
N LYS A 482 -19.45 27.38 -2.49
CA LYS A 482 -20.28 26.67 -3.49
C LYS A 482 -21.41 25.86 -2.85
N ARG A 483 -21.22 25.37 -1.63
CA ARG A 483 -22.21 24.55 -0.89
C ARG A 483 -23.06 25.40 0.06
N ASP A 484 -22.43 26.38 0.70
CA ASP A 484 -23.00 27.26 1.70
C ASP A 484 -22.56 28.72 1.43
N PRO A 485 -23.38 29.47 0.68
CA PRO A 485 -23.11 30.88 0.37
C PRO A 485 -23.09 31.80 1.59
N ALA A 486 -23.61 31.36 2.74
CA ALA A 486 -23.60 32.15 3.96
C ALA A 486 -22.28 32.02 4.75
N ILE A 487 -21.41 31.08 4.36
CA ILE A 487 -20.15 30.76 5.07
C ILE A 487 -20.42 30.48 6.55
N THR A 488 -21.32 29.54 6.84
CA THR A 488 -21.68 29.23 8.21
C THR A 488 -20.44 28.74 8.98
N PRO A 489 -20.17 29.29 10.17
CA PRO A 489 -19.10 28.79 11.03
C PRO A 489 -19.25 27.28 11.29
N PRO A 490 -18.13 26.54 11.46
CA PRO A 490 -18.17 25.11 11.74
C PRO A 490 -19.03 24.80 12.97
N SER A 491 -19.93 23.82 12.83
CA SER A 491 -20.79 23.33 13.92
C SER A 491 -20.08 22.42 14.91
N THR A 492 -18.87 21.95 14.55
CA THR A 492 -18.06 21.03 15.35
C THR A 492 -16.68 21.63 15.63
N GLN A 493 -16.10 21.26 16.76
CA GLN A 493 -14.69 21.51 17.08
C GLN A 493 -13.80 20.32 16.68
N THR A 494 -14.40 19.19 16.28
CA THR A 494 -13.65 18.04 15.74
C THR A 494 -12.93 18.45 14.47
N GLY A 495 -11.62 18.21 14.43
CA GLY A 495 -10.76 18.66 13.35
C GLY A 495 -9.87 19.85 13.69
N VAL A 496 -10.15 20.61 14.74
CA VAL A 496 -9.25 21.66 15.23
C VAL A 496 -8.01 21.03 15.88
N GLY A 497 -6.83 21.64 15.71
CA GLY A 497 -5.57 21.19 16.28
C GLY A 497 -4.65 20.47 15.28
N ASP A 498 -3.83 19.55 15.80
CA ASP A 498 -2.89 18.79 14.98
C ASP A 498 -3.59 17.66 14.21
N TRP A 499 -3.05 17.36 13.04
CA TRP A 499 -3.46 16.26 12.17
C TRP A 499 -2.30 15.29 11.97
N ASP A 500 -2.61 14.06 11.58
CA ASP A 500 -1.62 13.05 11.23
C ASP A 500 -1.96 12.33 9.92
N ASP A 501 -1.04 11.47 9.47
CA ASP A 501 -1.20 10.59 8.31
C ASP A 501 -1.02 9.12 8.73
N LEU A 502 -2.12 8.40 8.93
CA LEU A 502 -2.13 6.95 9.13
C LEU A 502 -2.07 6.24 7.77
N SER A 503 -0.94 6.42 7.09
CA SER A 503 -0.60 5.83 5.79
C SER A 503 -1.72 5.89 4.75
N GLY A 504 -2.11 7.12 4.40
CA GLY A 504 -3.14 7.41 3.40
C GLY A 504 -4.41 8.01 4.01
N LEU A 505 -4.70 7.74 5.28
CA LEU A 505 -5.80 8.40 6.02
C LEU A 505 -5.26 9.65 6.71
N LEU A 506 -5.73 10.81 6.25
CA LEU A 506 -5.50 12.08 6.92
C LEU A 506 -6.60 12.31 7.95
N LEU A 507 -6.20 12.46 9.20
CA LEU A 507 -7.13 12.57 10.32
C LEU A 507 -6.69 13.58 11.40
N PRO A 508 -7.63 14.16 12.15
CA PRO A 508 -7.31 14.89 13.36
C PRO A 508 -6.73 13.95 14.42
N VAL A 509 -5.70 14.38 15.14
CA VAL A 509 -5.09 13.58 16.22
C VAL A 509 -6.13 13.24 17.30
N SER A 510 -7.09 14.12 17.56
CA SER A 510 -8.17 13.89 18.52
C SER A 510 -9.06 12.70 18.19
N GLU A 511 -9.26 12.39 16.91
CA GLU A 511 -10.08 11.24 16.49
C GLU A 511 -9.30 9.93 16.60
N GLU A 512 -7.99 9.95 16.34
CA GLU A 512 -7.12 8.82 16.61
C GLU A 512 -7.06 8.50 18.12
N GLU A 513 -6.93 9.53 18.97
CA GLU A 513 -7.01 9.39 20.42
C GLU A 513 -8.35 8.84 20.89
N ARG A 514 -9.46 9.20 20.20
CA ARG A 514 -10.78 8.63 20.48
C ARG A 514 -10.82 7.14 20.15
N ILE A 515 -10.23 6.70 19.05
CA ILE A 515 -10.10 5.25 18.74
C ILE A 515 -9.34 4.53 19.86
N VAL A 516 -8.18 5.06 20.29
CA VAL A 516 -7.40 4.47 21.39
C VAL A 516 -8.24 4.38 22.66
N LYS A 517 -8.97 5.44 23.00
CA LYS A 517 -9.86 5.47 24.16
C LYS A 517 -10.98 4.43 24.05
N ASP A 518 -11.68 4.38 22.92
CA ASP A 518 -12.78 3.46 22.68
C ASP A 518 -12.32 2.00 22.75
N MET A 519 -11.11 1.69 22.25
CA MET A 519 -10.52 0.36 22.40
C MET A 519 -10.18 -0.02 23.84
N ARG A 520 -9.74 0.93 24.67
CA ARG A 520 -9.46 0.69 26.11
C ARG A 520 -10.74 0.53 26.92
N GLU A 521 -11.78 1.25 26.56
CA GLU A 521 -13.09 1.17 27.21
C GLU A 521 -13.91 -0.05 26.77
N GLY A 522 -13.45 -0.79 25.76
CA GLY A 522 -14.15 -1.96 25.21
C GLY A 522 -15.32 -1.60 24.29
N ASN A 523 -15.37 -0.36 23.78
CA ASN A 523 -16.40 0.10 22.84
C ASN A 523 -16.16 -0.42 21.41
N ILE A 524 -15.00 -1.04 21.15
CA ILE A 524 -14.64 -1.69 19.88
C ILE A 524 -14.34 -3.16 20.20
N GLU A 525 -15.24 -4.04 19.81
CA GLU A 525 -15.24 -5.47 20.14
C GLU A 525 -14.85 -6.37 18.96
N THR A 526 -14.84 -5.84 17.73
CA THR A 526 -14.46 -6.60 16.52
C THR A 526 -13.49 -5.81 15.64
N ILE A 527 -12.74 -6.53 14.80
CA ILE A 527 -11.85 -5.90 13.83
C ILE A 527 -12.64 -5.03 12.83
N GLN A 528 -13.83 -5.47 12.44
CA GLN A 528 -14.70 -4.75 11.52
C GLN A 528 -15.14 -3.40 12.10
N GLN A 529 -15.49 -3.33 13.39
CA GLN A 529 -15.82 -2.06 14.06
C GLN A 529 -14.62 -1.10 14.05
N LEU A 530 -13.39 -1.59 14.27
CA LEU A 530 -12.19 -0.76 14.19
C LEU A 530 -11.97 -0.19 12.78
N LEU A 531 -12.12 -1.04 11.74
CA LEU A 531 -12.02 -0.61 10.34
C LEU A 531 -13.10 0.43 9.99
N GLU A 532 -14.34 0.25 10.46
CA GLU A 532 -15.44 1.19 10.29
C GLU A 532 -15.17 2.56 10.93
N ARG A 533 -14.44 2.63 12.05
CA ARG A 533 -14.03 3.92 12.64
C ARG A 533 -13.07 4.69 11.74
N PHE A 534 -12.15 4.02 11.05
CA PHE A 534 -11.29 4.70 10.07
C PHE A 534 -12.11 5.26 8.89
N GLU A 535 -13.09 4.49 8.40
CA GLU A 535 -13.99 4.94 7.33
C GLU A 535 -14.90 6.09 7.78
N GLU A 536 -15.43 6.04 8.99
CA GLU A 536 -16.23 7.14 9.57
C GLU A 536 -15.42 8.45 9.60
N ILE A 537 -14.17 8.40 10.05
CA ILE A 537 -13.28 9.58 10.07
C ILE A 537 -13.05 10.09 8.64
N ASN A 538 -12.78 9.20 7.68
CA ASN A 538 -12.58 9.55 6.28
C ASN A 538 -13.84 10.19 5.66
N ASN A 539 -15.03 9.65 5.94
CA ASN A 539 -16.30 10.19 5.47
C ASN A 539 -16.56 11.60 6.01
N ASN A 540 -16.09 11.91 7.22
CA ASN A 540 -16.18 13.23 7.84
C ASN A 540 -15.02 14.18 7.49
N TYR A 541 -14.03 13.74 6.69
CA TYR A 541 -12.81 14.50 6.37
C TYR A 541 -13.09 15.94 5.94
N ARG A 542 -14.11 16.18 5.11
CA ARG A 542 -14.43 17.53 4.62
C ARG A 542 -15.04 18.44 5.69
N GLU A 543 -15.78 17.90 6.64
CA GLU A 543 -16.30 18.66 7.78
C GLU A 543 -15.16 19.03 8.74
N TYR A 544 -14.31 18.07 9.08
CA TYR A 544 -13.14 18.30 9.95
C TYR A 544 -12.14 19.27 9.30
N GLN A 545 -11.93 19.14 7.98
CA GLN A 545 -11.13 20.08 7.20
C GLN A 545 -11.69 21.51 7.29
N TRP A 546 -13.01 21.68 7.27
CA TRP A 546 -13.62 23.00 7.39
C TRP A 546 -13.41 23.59 8.79
N ALA A 547 -13.64 22.81 9.85
CA ALA A 547 -13.39 23.24 11.23
C ALA A 547 -11.95 23.74 11.42
N TRP A 548 -10.98 22.96 10.93
CA TRP A 548 -9.56 23.35 10.97
C TRP A 548 -9.25 24.60 10.15
N THR A 549 -9.69 24.63 8.89
CA THR A 549 -9.37 25.73 7.97
C THR A 549 -9.98 27.05 8.42
N TYR A 550 -11.19 27.00 8.99
CA TYR A 550 -11.85 28.17 9.55
C TYR A 550 -10.99 28.81 10.65
N SER A 551 -10.53 28.00 11.61
CA SER A 551 -9.64 28.49 12.68
C SER A 551 -8.34 29.07 12.12
N VAL A 552 -7.73 28.40 11.14
CA VAL A 552 -6.49 28.89 10.49
C VAL A 552 -6.71 30.21 9.75
N ILE A 553 -7.84 30.38 9.06
CA ILE A 553 -8.17 31.65 8.39
C ILE A 553 -8.32 32.77 9.43
N CYS A 554 -9.08 32.54 10.50
CA CYS A 554 -9.26 33.51 11.57
C CYS A 554 -7.92 33.97 12.14
N ASP A 555 -7.04 33.02 12.47
CA ASP A 555 -5.71 33.31 13.01
C ASP A 555 -4.80 34.02 12.00
N TYR A 556 -4.78 33.57 10.74
CA TYR A 556 -3.90 34.13 9.71
C TYR A 556 -4.29 35.56 9.30
N TYR A 557 -5.59 35.85 9.24
CA TYR A 557 -6.10 37.19 8.86
C TYR A 557 -6.38 38.10 10.07
N GLY A 558 -6.31 37.57 11.29
CA GLY A 558 -6.58 38.33 12.52
C GLY A 558 -8.05 38.72 12.67
N ILE A 559 -8.97 37.85 12.24
CA ILE A 559 -10.42 38.06 12.26
C ILE A 559 -11.10 37.07 13.21
N SER A 560 -12.21 37.44 13.82
CA SER A 560 -12.96 36.56 14.73
C SER A 560 -13.95 35.64 14.02
N GLU A 561 -14.48 36.10 12.88
CA GLU A 561 -15.46 35.38 12.05
C GLU A 561 -15.19 35.72 10.58
N ILE A 562 -15.49 34.80 9.66
CA ILE A 562 -15.29 35.02 8.23
C ILE A 562 -16.55 35.69 7.64
N THR A 563 -16.46 36.97 7.31
CA THR A 563 -17.55 37.67 6.59
C THR A 563 -17.45 37.44 5.08
N LEU A 564 -18.50 37.82 4.32
CA LEU A 564 -18.44 37.82 2.85
C LEU A 564 -17.37 38.77 2.30
N GLU A 565 -17.08 39.87 3.00
CA GLU A 565 -16.00 40.79 2.63
C GLU A 565 -14.63 40.12 2.82
N ASP A 566 -14.42 39.46 3.95
CA ASP A 566 -13.21 38.67 4.20
C ASP A 566 -13.06 37.57 3.16
N ALA A 567 -14.15 36.90 2.81
CA ALA A 567 -14.14 35.84 1.81
C ALA A 567 -13.72 36.35 0.42
N ASN A 568 -14.18 37.54 0.02
CA ASN A 568 -13.73 38.18 -1.21
C ASN A 568 -12.23 38.53 -1.16
N ARG A 569 -11.76 39.08 -0.04
CA ARG A 569 -10.33 39.38 0.17
C ARG A 569 -9.47 38.11 0.09
N ILE A 570 -9.88 37.04 0.77
CA ILE A 570 -9.20 35.74 0.76
C ILE A 570 -9.19 35.16 -0.66
N HIS A 571 -10.29 35.31 -1.40
CA HIS A 571 -10.38 34.86 -2.78
C HIS A 571 -9.40 35.61 -3.71
N GLU A 572 -9.26 36.94 -3.57
CA GLU A 572 -8.26 37.69 -4.32
C GLU A 572 -6.83 37.27 -3.96
N ASP A 573 -6.54 37.06 -2.67
CA ASP A 573 -5.25 36.57 -2.19
C ASP A 573 -4.92 35.19 -2.75
N TYR A 574 -5.94 34.32 -2.85
CA TYR A 574 -5.85 33.02 -3.48
C TYR A 574 -5.51 33.11 -4.97
N ILE A 575 -6.18 33.98 -5.73
CA ILE A 575 -5.87 34.19 -7.16
C ILE A 575 -4.42 34.69 -7.32
N ARG A 576 -4.02 35.70 -6.54
CA ARG A 576 -2.63 36.22 -6.55
C ARG A 576 -1.62 35.11 -6.24
N ALA A 577 -1.87 34.30 -5.22
CA ALA A 577 -1.00 33.20 -4.82
C ALA A 577 -0.93 32.12 -5.90
N ARG A 578 -2.07 31.71 -6.49
CA ARG A 578 -2.12 30.69 -7.56
C ARG A 578 -1.36 31.14 -8.81
N ARG A 579 -1.52 32.40 -9.24
CA ARG A 579 -0.76 32.97 -10.36
C ARG A 579 0.74 33.04 -10.08
N SER A 580 1.13 33.42 -8.86
CA SER A 580 2.53 33.42 -8.42
C SER A 580 3.12 32.00 -8.44
N TRP A 581 2.39 31.01 -7.95
CA TRP A 581 2.77 29.61 -7.96
C TRP A 581 2.98 29.06 -9.39
N ILE A 582 2.03 29.33 -10.29
CA ILE A 582 2.12 28.99 -11.72
C ILE A 582 3.38 29.62 -12.35
N ALA A 583 3.62 30.90 -12.09
CA ALA A 583 4.79 31.58 -12.62
C ALA A 583 6.12 30.98 -12.11
N GLU A 584 6.21 30.57 -10.85
CA GLU A 584 7.41 29.91 -10.33
C GLU A 584 7.61 28.50 -10.91
N ILE A 585 6.53 27.73 -11.11
CA ILE A 585 6.61 26.43 -11.82
C ILE A 585 7.05 26.62 -13.28
N LYS A 586 6.56 27.65 -13.95
CA LYS A 586 6.97 27.98 -15.33
C LYS A 586 8.46 28.29 -15.42
N LYS A 587 8.99 29.09 -14.47
CA LYS A 587 10.43 29.35 -14.37
C LYS A 587 11.25 28.09 -14.11
N ASP A 588 10.71 27.15 -13.33
CA ASP A 588 11.33 25.86 -13.09
C ASP A 588 11.40 25.03 -14.39
N ALA A 589 10.29 24.94 -15.13
CA ALA A 589 10.23 24.26 -16.43
C ALA A 589 11.17 24.89 -17.48
N GLU A 590 11.27 26.22 -17.51
CA GLU A 590 12.18 26.96 -18.40
C GLU A 590 13.66 26.64 -18.10
N LYS A 591 14.00 26.41 -16.82
CA LYS A 591 15.37 26.01 -16.44
C LYS A 591 15.69 24.58 -16.91
N GLU A 592 14.79 23.63 -16.69
CA GLU A 592 14.94 22.25 -17.16
C GLU A 592 15.11 22.21 -18.69
N TYR A 593 14.31 23.00 -19.41
CA TYR A 593 14.45 23.15 -20.87
C TYR A 593 15.81 23.77 -21.25
N ALA A 594 16.24 24.85 -20.57
CA ALA A 594 17.52 25.50 -20.84
C ALA A 594 18.74 24.61 -20.52
N MET A 595 18.60 23.66 -19.60
CA MET A 595 19.62 22.65 -19.29
C MET A 595 19.72 21.55 -20.35
N GLY A 596 18.73 21.45 -21.24
CA GLY A 596 18.68 20.43 -22.30
C GLY A 596 18.02 19.12 -21.85
N ASP A 597 17.37 19.10 -20.68
CA ASP A 597 16.78 17.89 -20.10
C ASP A 597 15.41 17.54 -20.72
N VAL A 598 14.79 18.47 -21.45
CA VAL A 598 13.42 18.34 -21.98
C VAL A 598 13.36 18.81 -23.43
N GLU A 599 12.73 18.02 -24.30
CA GLU A 599 12.45 18.41 -25.68
C GLU A 599 11.47 19.59 -25.75
N GLU A 600 11.62 20.44 -26.76
CA GLU A 600 10.82 21.67 -26.91
C GLU A 600 9.30 21.40 -26.94
N GLU A 601 8.87 20.33 -27.62
CA GLU A 601 7.45 19.96 -27.69
C GLU A 601 6.88 19.58 -26.31
N VAL A 602 7.64 18.80 -25.52
CA VAL A 602 7.23 18.42 -24.16
C VAL A 602 7.13 19.64 -23.26
N PHE A 603 8.08 20.55 -23.35
CA PHE A 603 8.06 21.82 -22.63
C PHE A 603 6.83 22.67 -23.02
N ARG A 604 6.59 22.88 -24.32
CA ARG A 604 5.44 23.66 -24.82
C ARG A 604 4.11 23.05 -24.36
N ASN A 605 3.97 21.73 -24.47
CA ASN A 605 2.77 21.02 -24.00
C ASN A 605 2.56 21.15 -22.49
N PHE A 606 3.64 21.13 -21.71
CA PHE A 606 3.57 21.35 -20.27
C PHE A 606 3.10 22.78 -19.94
N VAL A 607 3.71 23.80 -20.56
CA VAL A 607 3.34 25.21 -20.34
C VAL A 607 1.89 25.46 -20.75
N ASN A 608 1.44 24.94 -21.89
CA ASN A 608 0.04 25.06 -22.33
C ASN A 608 -0.95 24.44 -21.34
N ASN A 609 -0.59 23.32 -20.71
CA ASN A 609 -1.42 22.71 -19.67
C ASN A 609 -1.38 23.48 -18.35
N LEU A 610 -0.25 24.07 -18.01
CA LEU A 610 -0.09 24.90 -16.83
C LEU A 610 -0.87 26.22 -16.96
N ASP A 611 -0.91 26.81 -18.15
CA ASP A 611 -1.67 28.04 -18.42
C ASP A 611 -3.18 27.84 -18.25
N LYS A 612 -3.70 26.60 -18.39
CA LYS A 612 -5.11 26.26 -18.08
C LYS A 612 -5.43 26.31 -16.59
N GLU A 613 -4.44 26.40 -15.70
CA GLU A 613 -4.69 26.50 -14.25
C GLU A 613 -5.48 27.75 -13.86
N VAL A 614 -5.47 28.80 -14.69
CA VAL A 614 -6.26 30.02 -14.51
C VAL A 614 -7.77 29.77 -14.65
N GLU A 615 -8.18 28.70 -15.34
CA GLU A 615 -9.59 28.32 -15.48
C GLU A 615 -10.20 27.90 -14.12
N TYR A 616 -9.37 27.50 -13.16
CA TYR A 616 -9.78 27.13 -11.81
C TYR A 616 -9.79 28.30 -10.82
N GLU A 617 -9.65 29.55 -11.31
CA GLU A 617 -9.76 30.76 -10.48
C GLU A 617 -11.22 30.94 -10.00
N ASN A 618 -12.23 30.69 -10.84
CA ASN A 618 -13.67 30.94 -10.57
C ASN A 618 -14.45 29.77 -9.94
#